data_AF-A0A9P7V5F8-F1
#
_entry.id   AF-A0A9P7V5F8-F1
#
_cell.length_a   1.000
_cell.length_b   1.000
_cell.length_c   1.000
_cell.angle_alpha   90.00
_cell.angle_beta   90.00
_cell.angle_gamma   90.00
#
_symmetry.space_group_name_H-M   'P 1'
#
loop_
_entity.id
_entity.type
_entity.pdbx_description
1 polymer ?
#
loop_
_entity_poly.entity_id
_entity_poly.type
_entity_poly.pdbx_seq_one_letter_code
_entity_poly.pdbx_strand_id
1 'polypeptide(L)'
;MDPTNDPNFTPPSRQPLIEPTAPSSAIPKFAPIQPLVLADMGDPVDAPSPHPQMSSSVSATHLHHHFKDKLYQSKIPRIHGDLVDSSSDDEKKEEQVEVVSRNVASFSIESDDYQQQQQQQQQQQQQQQQQQQQQQQQQQQQQQQHSTRPSVILPPNLQVQLYQIADLEEVPHGILRQAKTLEDYHFPSHRLATTMLDDSKHPLVIVACGSFSPITYLHLRMFEMALDAILEQTRFEVIGGYYSPVSSNYKKQGLAPAHHRVRMCELACERTSSWLMVDAWESLQPKYTRTALVLDHFNQEINVKRGGITTKNGEKRLVKIMLLAGGDLIESMGEPDVWADLDLHHILGKYGCLIVERTGSDVRLFLLSHDIMYEHRRNILVIKQLIYNDISLTKIRLFIRRGMSVQYLLPNSVIRYIQKYNLYIDSEPVKQVMNEKAD
;
A
#
# COMPACT_ATOMS: atom_id res chain seq x y z
N MET A 1 -16.86 -3.87 15.18
CA MET A 1 -16.22 -4.04 16.49
C MET A 1 -17.21 -3.59 17.54
N ASP A 2 -18.21 -4.43 17.77
CA ASP A 2 -19.34 -4.14 18.65
C ASP A 2 -19.07 -4.82 20.01
N PRO A 3 -18.86 -4.05 21.10
CA PRO A 3 -18.57 -4.57 22.43
C PRO A 3 -19.52 -5.65 22.96
N THR A 4 -20.79 -5.70 22.51
CA THR A 4 -21.77 -6.71 22.99
C THR A 4 -21.36 -8.16 22.72
N ASN A 5 -20.38 -8.39 21.84
CA ASN A 5 -19.87 -9.72 21.50
C ASN A 5 -18.82 -10.26 22.50
N ASP A 6 -18.39 -9.48 23.50
CA ASP A 6 -17.58 -9.99 24.63
C ASP A 6 -18.46 -10.80 25.60
N PRO A 7 -18.12 -12.05 25.97
CA PRO A 7 -18.84 -12.81 26.99
C PRO A 7 -18.87 -12.17 28.39
N ASN A 8 -17.94 -11.24 28.67
CA ASN A 8 -17.91 -10.46 29.91
C ASN A 8 -18.51 -9.06 29.71
N PHE A 9 -19.11 -8.79 28.54
CA PHE A 9 -19.74 -7.52 28.26
C PHE A 9 -20.77 -7.19 29.34
N THR A 10 -20.58 -6.03 29.96
CA THR A 10 -21.54 -5.45 30.88
C THR A 10 -21.81 -4.04 30.36
N PRO A 11 -23.07 -3.63 30.18
CA PRO A 11 -23.41 -2.30 29.71
C PRO A 11 -22.65 -1.20 30.48
N PRO A 12 -22.17 -0.13 29.82
CA PRO A 12 -21.48 0.98 30.47
C PRO A 12 -22.28 1.58 31.64
N SER A 13 -23.60 1.68 31.51
CA SER A 13 -24.52 2.11 32.60
C SER A 13 -24.46 1.24 33.87
N ARG A 14 -23.87 0.04 33.79
CA ARG A 14 -23.75 -0.95 34.87
C ARG A 14 -22.31 -1.23 35.28
N GLN A 15 -21.31 -0.57 34.68
CA GLN A 15 -19.89 -0.72 35.04
C GLN A 15 -19.38 0.53 35.82
N PRO A 16 -19.26 0.47 37.16
CA PRO A 16 -18.79 1.61 37.95
C PRO A 16 -17.27 1.87 37.85
N LEU A 17 -16.50 0.95 37.26
CA LEU A 17 -15.04 0.99 37.14
C LEU A 17 -14.61 0.45 35.76
N ILE A 18 -14.80 1.27 34.73
CA ILE A 18 -14.20 1.05 33.41
C ILE A 18 -12.71 1.40 33.50
N GLU A 19 -11.85 0.58 32.88
CA GLU A 19 -10.41 0.88 32.78
C GLU A 19 -10.19 2.28 32.17
N PRO A 20 -9.35 3.15 32.77
CA PRO A 20 -9.19 4.52 32.28
C PRO A 20 -8.45 4.55 30.93
N THR A 21 -8.90 5.41 30.03
CA THR A 21 -8.15 5.73 28.80
C THR A 21 -6.98 6.67 29.08
N ALA A 22 -6.08 6.84 28.11
CA ALA A 22 -4.90 7.68 28.29
C ALA A 22 -5.27 9.15 28.61
N PRO A 23 -4.54 9.79 29.56
CA PRO A 23 -4.84 11.16 29.96
C PRO A 23 -4.68 12.11 28.78
N SER A 24 -5.49 13.17 28.73
CA SER A 24 -5.48 14.12 27.61
C SER A 24 -4.17 14.90 27.43
N SER A 25 -3.22 14.78 28.37
CA SER A 25 -1.85 15.29 28.26
C SER A 25 -0.90 14.37 27.49
N ALA A 26 -1.19 13.06 27.40
CA ALA A 26 -0.39 12.07 26.70
C ALA A 26 -0.78 11.90 25.22
N ILE A 27 -1.93 12.45 24.82
CA ILE A 27 -2.41 12.45 23.42
C ILE A 27 -2.20 13.85 22.83
N PRO A 28 -1.57 13.98 21.65
CA PRO A 28 -1.34 15.30 21.06
C PRO A 28 -2.65 15.98 20.70
N LYS A 29 -2.74 17.30 20.94
CA LYS A 29 -3.91 18.11 20.60
C LYS A 29 -3.84 18.52 19.12
N PHE A 30 -4.54 17.78 18.27
CA PHE A 30 -4.72 18.14 16.87
C PHE A 30 -5.92 19.08 16.69
N ALA A 31 -5.83 19.98 15.71
CA ALA A 31 -7.01 20.68 15.22
C ALA A 31 -8.01 19.67 14.59
N PRO A 32 -9.31 20.00 14.53
CA PRO A 32 -10.27 19.24 13.74
C PRO A 32 -9.84 19.17 12.26
N ILE A 33 -10.41 18.23 11.50
CA ILE A 33 -10.09 18.01 10.10
C ILE A 33 -10.42 19.28 9.32
N GLN A 34 -9.39 19.94 8.79
CA GLN A 34 -9.54 21.11 7.95
C GLN A 34 -9.72 20.67 6.50
N PRO A 35 -10.86 21.00 5.85
CA PRO A 35 -11.01 20.78 4.42
C PRO A 35 -10.04 21.70 3.66
N LEU A 36 -9.43 21.18 2.60
CA LEU A 36 -8.60 21.97 1.70
C LEU A 36 -9.47 23.04 1.01
N VAL A 37 -9.14 24.32 1.17
CA VAL A 37 -9.84 25.43 0.49
C VAL A 37 -8.99 25.99 -0.63
N LEU A 38 -9.61 26.66 -1.62
CA LEU A 38 -8.90 27.24 -2.77
C LEU A 38 -7.75 28.18 -2.38
N ALA A 39 -7.85 28.84 -1.23
CA ALA A 39 -6.79 29.70 -0.68
C ALA A 39 -5.54 28.93 -0.22
N ASP A 40 -5.65 27.63 0.10
CA ASP A 40 -4.51 26.78 0.51
C ASP A 40 -3.62 26.35 -0.69
N MET A 41 -4.10 26.50 -1.93
CA MET A 41 -3.39 26.01 -3.13
C MET A 41 -2.29 26.96 -3.63
N GLY A 42 -2.43 28.28 -3.41
CA GLY A 42 -1.57 29.33 -4.00
C GLY A 42 -1.70 29.43 -5.53
N ASP A 43 -1.40 30.54 -6.20
CA ASP A 43 -1.05 31.90 -5.75
C ASP A 43 -2.29 32.81 -5.63
N PRO A 44 -2.20 34.00 -4.99
CA PRO A 44 -3.22 35.03 -5.12
C PRO A 44 -3.26 35.58 -6.56
N VAL A 45 -4.11 34.98 -7.40
CA VAL A 45 -4.36 35.39 -8.80
C VAL A 45 -4.81 36.86 -8.92
N ASP A 46 -5.37 37.41 -7.83
CA ASP A 46 -6.00 38.73 -7.75
C ASP A 46 -5.25 39.72 -6.81
N ALA A 47 -3.97 39.48 -6.54
CA ALA A 47 -3.13 40.47 -5.85
C ALA A 47 -2.94 41.70 -6.76
N PRO A 48 -3.39 42.91 -6.37
CA PRO A 48 -3.19 44.10 -7.20
C PRO A 48 -1.70 44.38 -7.36
N SER A 49 -1.25 44.57 -8.61
CA SER A 49 0.14 44.85 -8.93
C SER A 49 0.72 45.95 -8.02
N PRO A 50 1.91 45.76 -7.43
CA PRO A 50 2.47 46.75 -6.52
C PRO A 50 2.60 48.10 -7.23
N HIS A 51 1.89 49.11 -6.72
CA HIS A 51 1.89 50.45 -7.30
C HIS A 51 3.33 50.99 -7.37
N PRO A 52 3.79 51.47 -8.55
CA PRO A 52 5.12 52.05 -8.66
C PRO A 52 5.22 53.30 -7.78
N GLN A 53 6.18 53.31 -6.84
CA GLN A 53 6.44 54.49 -6.02
C GLN A 53 6.93 55.65 -6.91
N MET A 54 6.35 56.83 -6.73
CA MET A 54 6.72 58.02 -7.48
C MET A 54 8.10 58.55 -7.02
N SER A 55 9.15 58.24 -7.77
CA SER A 55 10.43 58.96 -7.70
C SER A 55 10.40 60.18 -8.62
N SER A 56 10.71 61.35 -8.08
CA SER A 56 10.63 62.64 -8.77
C SER A 56 11.81 62.94 -9.72
N SER A 57 11.51 63.81 -10.70
CA SER A 57 12.40 64.75 -11.42
C SER A 57 13.41 64.25 -12.50
N VAL A 58 13.01 64.42 -13.77
CA VAL A 58 13.66 65.21 -14.87
C VAL A 58 15.21 65.19 -14.94
N SER A 59 15.84 64.73 -16.03
CA SER A 59 16.06 65.57 -17.24
C SER A 59 16.35 64.80 -18.55
N ALA A 60 16.05 65.46 -19.68
CA ALA A 60 16.14 64.96 -21.06
C ALA A 60 17.60 64.86 -21.59
N THR A 61 17.93 64.14 -22.67
CA THR A 61 17.59 64.46 -24.08
C THR A 61 17.81 63.28 -25.07
N HIS A 62 16.94 63.18 -26.10
CA HIS A 62 17.15 62.75 -27.51
C HIS A 62 18.10 61.56 -27.86
N LEU A 63 17.81 60.64 -28.81
CA LEU A 63 17.05 60.71 -30.08
C LEU A 63 16.65 59.28 -30.57
N HIS A 64 15.58 59.17 -31.37
CA HIS A 64 15.19 58.14 -32.39
C HIS A 64 16.00 56.79 -32.51
N HIS A 65 15.41 55.61 -32.79
CA HIS A 65 14.47 55.34 -33.90
C HIS A 65 13.79 53.93 -33.87
N HIS A 66 12.60 53.84 -34.49
CA HIS A 66 11.98 52.70 -35.23
C HIS A 66 11.49 51.38 -34.58
N PHE A 67 10.16 51.21 -34.70
CA PHE A 67 9.34 49.98 -34.66
C PHE A 67 9.85 48.74 -35.42
N LYS A 68 9.59 47.53 -34.88
CA LYS A 68 8.54 46.61 -35.41
C LYS A 68 8.29 45.37 -34.54
N ASP A 69 7.03 44.93 -34.49
CA ASP A 69 6.52 43.79 -33.74
C ASP A 69 6.96 42.41 -34.28
N LYS A 70 7.01 41.41 -33.40
CA LYS A 70 6.93 39.98 -33.77
C LYS A 70 6.06 39.20 -32.78
N LEU A 71 4.92 38.70 -33.27
CA LEU A 71 4.14 37.67 -32.58
C LEU A 71 4.90 36.33 -32.59
N TYR A 72 4.76 35.58 -31.49
CA TYR A 72 5.07 34.15 -31.46
C TYR A 72 3.90 33.35 -32.04
N GLN A 73 4.20 32.36 -32.88
CA GLN A 73 3.20 31.37 -33.33
C GLN A 73 3.84 29.98 -33.43
N SER A 74 3.31 29.05 -32.63
CA SER A 74 3.76 27.65 -32.54
C SER A 74 3.31 26.83 -33.75
N LYS A 75 4.19 25.97 -34.29
CA LYS A 75 3.82 24.94 -35.27
C LYS A 75 4.40 23.57 -34.91
N ILE A 76 3.50 22.58 -34.87
CA ILE A 76 3.79 21.14 -34.77
C ILE A 76 3.87 20.57 -36.20
N PRO A 77 4.79 19.65 -36.49
CA PRO A 77 4.63 18.71 -37.61
C PRO A 77 4.51 17.24 -37.16
N ARG A 78 3.52 16.53 -37.70
CA ARG A 78 3.47 15.05 -37.80
C ARG A 78 3.56 14.68 -39.28
N ILE A 79 4.42 13.74 -39.67
CA ILE A 79 4.30 12.93 -40.92
C ILE A 79 4.76 11.48 -40.60
N HIS A 80 4.34 10.52 -41.43
CA HIS A 80 4.28 9.08 -41.20
C HIS A 80 4.76 8.33 -42.48
N GLY A 81 5.30 7.10 -42.35
CA GLY A 81 5.77 6.25 -43.48
C GLY A 81 7.19 6.59 -44.00
N ASP A 82 8.03 5.66 -44.46
CA ASP A 82 7.83 4.23 -44.77
C ASP A 82 9.08 3.37 -44.46
N LEU A 83 8.90 2.04 -44.49
CA LEU A 83 9.92 1.00 -44.30
C LEU A 83 10.73 0.69 -45.58
N VAL A 84 12.05 0.54 -45.46
CA VAL A 84 12.89 -0.39 -46.26
C VAL A 84 14.14 -0.78 -45.46
N ASP A 85 14.74 -1.93 -45.81
CA ASP A 85 15.63 -2.74 -44.96
C ASP A 85 17.07 -2.88 -45.51
N SER A 86 17.99 -3.25 -44.60
CA SER A 86 19.30 -3.90 -44.79
C SER A 86 20.56 -3.13 -45.26
N SER A 87 21.56 -3.15 -44.35
CA SER A 87 23.02 -3.44 -44.42
C SER A 87 23.77 -3.59 -45.78
N SER A 88 25.11 -3.55 -45.90
CA SER A 88 26.26 -3.39 -44.97
C SER A 88 27.52 -2.94 -45.75
N ASP A 89 28.57 -2.49 -45.03
CA ASP A 89 30.00 -2.43 -45.42
C ASP A 89 30.36 -1.51 -46.64
N ASP A 90 31.59 -1.01 -46.87
CA ASP A 90 32.94 -1.25 -46.31
C ASP A 90 33.83 -0.01 -46.64
N GLU A 91 34.81 0.40 -45.82
CA GLU A 91 35.84 1.40 -46.25
C GLU A 91 37.27 1.01 -45.81
N LYS A 92 38.19 1.00 -46.78
CA LYS A 92 39.65 0.89 -46.59
C LYS A 92 40.32 2.23 -46.83
N LYS A 93 41.43 2.50 -46.13
CA LYS A 93 42.48 3.42 -46.62
C LYS A 93 43.88 2.84 -46.42
N GLU A 94 44.75 3.16 -47.36
CA GLU A 94 46.12 2.68 -47.51
C GLU A 94 47.12 3.71 -46.96
N GLU A 95 48.29 3.26 -46.53
CA GLU A 95 49.49 4.09 -46.41
C GLU A 95 50.63 3.45 -47.21
N GLN A 96 51.40 4.28 -47.92
CA GLN A 96 52.58 3.86 -48.68
C GLN A 96 53.86 4.22 -47.94
N VAL A 97 54.89 3.38 -48.11
CA VAL A 97 56.21 3.50 -47.50
C VAL A 97 57.25 3.62 -48.61
N GLU A 98 58.27 4.48 -48.43
CA GLU A 98 59.55 4.30 -49.13
C GLU A 98 60.73 4.53 -48.17
N VAL A 99 61.86 3.86 -48.44
CA VAL A 99 62.84 3.43 -47.44
C VAL A 99 64.24 4.00 -47.71
N VAL A 100 65.00 4.32 -46.66
CA VAL A 100 66.45 4.59 -46.74
C VAL A 100 67.28 3.43 -46.17
N SER A 101 68.35 3.12 -46.90
CA SER A 101 69.19 1.90 -46.92
C SER A 101 69.86 1.37 -45.63
N ARG A 102 69.86 0.02 -45.55
CA ARG A 102 70.98 -0.94 -45.27
C ARG A 102 71.76 -0.92 -43.95
N ASN A 103 71.71 -2.05 -43.22
CA ASN A 103 72.83 -3.01 -42.97
C ASN A 103 72.39 -4.13 -41.97
N VAL A 104 72.95 -5.36 -41.89
CA VAL A 104 73.66 -6.25 -42.84
C VAL A 104 73.66 -7.70 -42.25
N ALA A 105 73.48 -8.73 -43.08
CA ALA A 105 73.48 -10.19 -42.73
C ALA A 105 72.36 -10.65 -41.75
N SER A 106 71.76 -11.84 -41.83
CA SER A 106 72.29 -13.15 -42.23
C SER A 106 71.15 -14.20 -42.43
N PHE A 107 71.53 -15.41 -42.87
CA PHE A 107 70.83 -16.69 -42.63
C PHE A 107 69.55 -17.05 -43.43
N SER A 108 69.73 -17.86 -44.47
CA SER A 108 68.66 -18.45 -45.29
C SER A 108 68.10 -19.78 -44.73
N ILE A 109 67.64 -19.81 -43.46
CA ILE A 109 67.04 -21.02 -42.83
C ILE A 109 65.82 -20.64 -41.95
N GLU A 110 64.78 -20.03 -42.51
CA GLU A 110 63.52 -19.70 -41.78
C GLU A 110 62.23 -19.87 -42.62
N SER A 111 62.26 -20.51 -43.80
CA SER A 111 61.07 -20.60 -44.69
C SER A 111 60.02 -21.63 -44.26
N ASP A 112 60.45 -22.77 -43.71
CA ASP A 112 59.59 -23.95 -43.59
C ASP A 112 58.81 -23.98 -42.27
N ASP A 113 59.42 -23.52 -41.17
CA ASP A 113 58.76 -23.38 -39.86
C ASP A 113 57.62 -22.35 -39.90
N TYR A 114 57.79 -21.23 -40.62
CA TYR A 114 56.73 -20.23 -40.78
C TYR A 114 55.50 -20.77 -41.52
N GLN A 115 55.68 -21.64 -42.52
CA GLN A 115 54.56 -22.29 -43.21
C GLN A 115 53.85 -23.32 -42.31
N GLN A 116 54.60 -24.15 -41.56
CA GLN A 116 53.98 -25.08 -40.61
C GLN A 116 53.21 -24.34 -39.51
N GLN A 117 53.76 -23.25 -38.99
CA GLN A 117 53.12 -22.47 -37.92
C GLN A 117 51.82 -21.80 -38.38
N GLN A 118 51.77 -21.24 -39.60
CA GLN A 118 50.51 -20.74 -40.18
C GLN A 118 49.48 -21.85 -40.38
N GLN A 119 49.89 -23.01 -40.92
CA GLN A 119 48.97 -24.13 -41.19
C GLN A 119 48.39 -24.71 -39.89
N GLN A 120 49.19 -24.77 -38.82
CA GLN A 120 48.76 -25.22 -37.50
C GLN A 120 47.81 -24.21 -36.82
N GLN A 121 48.05 -22.91 -36.99
CA GLN A 121 47.17 -21.84 -36.50
C GLN A 121 45.81 -21.84 -37.22
N GLN A 122 45.80 -22.13 -38.52
CA GLN A 122 44.57 -22.24 -39.32
C GLN A 122 43.72 -23.46 -38.93
N GLN A 123 44.35 -24.60 -38.58
CA GLN A 123 43.65 -25.76 -38.00
C GLN A 123 43.05 -25.47 -36.63
N GLN A 124 43.74 -24.72 -35.76
CA GLN A 124 43.19 -24.30 -34.46
C GLN A 124 41.93 -23.42 -34.63
N GLN A 125 41.92 -22.48 -35.59
CA GLN A 125 40.72 -21.68 -35.87
C GLN A 125 39.54 -22.53 -36.34
N GLN A 126 39.75 -23.52 -37.22
CA GLN A 126 38.69 -24.43 -37.65
C GLN A 126 38.14 -25.28 -36.48
N GLN A 127 39.00 -25.77 -35.58
CA GLN A 127 38.54 -26.49 -34.39
C GLN A 127 37.70 -25.60 -33.45
N GLN A 128 38.09 -24.33 -33.24
CA GLN A 128 37.29 -23.41 -32.43
C GLN A 128 35.91 -23.12 -33.05
N GLN A 129 35.82 -22.93 -34.38
CA GLN A 129 34.53 -22.75 -35.04
C GLN A 129 33.64 -24.00 -34.93
N GLN A 130 34.18 -25.21 -35.08
CA GLN A 130 33.40 -26.44 -34.87
C GLN A 130 32.91 -26.60 -33.43
N GLN A 131 33.73 -26.25 -32.42
CA GLN A 131 33.28 -26.27 -31.02
C GLN A 131 32.17 -25.25 -30.75
N GLN A 132 32.24 -24.04 -31.31
CA GLN A 132 31.16 -23.06 -31.18
C GLN A 132 29.85 -23.53 -31.85
N GLN A 133 29.91 -24.13 -33.03
CA GLN A 133 28.72 -24.70 -33.67
C GLN A 133 28.11 -25.86 -32.87
N GLN A 134 28.93 -26.75 -32.30
CA GLN A 134 28.42 -27.81 -31.41
C GLN A 134 27.79 -27.25 -30.14
N GLN A 135 28.36 -26.21 -29.51
CA GLN A 135 27.74 -25.55 -28.36
C GLN A 135 26.40 -24.89 -28.71
N GLN A 136 26.29 -24.22 -29.85
CA GLN A 136 25.00 -23.65 -30.30
C GLN A 136 23.95 -24.74 -30.59
N GLN A 137 24.33 -25.86 -31.21
CA GLN A 137 23.41 -26.98 -31.40
C GLN A 137 22.97 -27.62 -30.08
N GLN A 138 23.87 -27.77 -29.10
CA GLN A 138 23.50 -28.27 -27.77
C GLN A 138 22.57 -27.30 -27.03
N GLN A 139 22.78 -25.98 -27.13
CA GLN A 139 21.87 -24.99 -26.54
C GLN A 139 20.49 -25.02 -27.21
N GLN A 140 20.41 -25.15 -28.55
CA GLN A 140 19.12 -25.30 -29.25
C GLN A 140 18.40 -26.60 -28.86
N GLN A 141 19.12 -27.72 -28.71
CA GLN A 141 18.51 -28.97 -28.24
C GLN A 141 18.05 -28.90 -26.78
N GLN A 142 18.78 -28.22 -25.89
CA GLN A 142 18.33 -28.00 -24.50
C GLN A 142 17.10 -27.08 -24.43
N GLN A 143 17.02 -26.04 -25.27
CA GLN A 143 15.82 -25.18 -25.36
C GLN A 143 14.61 -25.96 -25.91
N GLN A 144 14.80 -26.89 -26.84
CA GLN A 144 13.71 -27.74 -27.34
C GLN A 144 13.24 -28.78 -26.32
N GLN A 145 14.13 -29.33 -25.47
CA GLN A 145 13.74 -30.27 -24.40
C GLN A 145 12.95 -29.62 -23.25
N HIS A 146 13.04 -28.29 -23.09
CA HIS A 146 12.23 -27.55 -22.12
C HIS A 146 10.85 -27.10 -22.62
N SER A 147 10.47 -27.47 -23.85
CA SER A 147 9.17 -27.13 -24.43
C SER A 147 8.22 -28.34 -24.50
N THR A 148 6.97 -28.12 -24.08
CA THR A 148 5.78 -28.96 -24.30
C THR A 148 5.77 -30.43 -23.80
N ARG A 149 5.70 -30.61 -22.47
CA ARG A 149 4.57 -31.43 -21.98
C ARG A 149 3.31 -30.58 -22.10
N PRO A 150 2.24 -31.01 -22.80
CA PRO A 150 0.97 -30.30 -22.72
C PRO A 150 0.50 -30.36 -21.26
N SER A 151 0.37 -29.19 -20.63
CA SER A 151 -0.31 -29.07 -19.35
C SER A 151 -1.75 -29.54 -19.56
N VAL A 152 -2.10 -30.70 -19.01
CA VAL A 152 -3.45 -31.24 -19.13
C VAL A 152 -4.40 -30.23 -18.52
N ILE A 153 -5.19 -29.57 -19.36
CA ILE A 153 -6.20 -28.60 -18.93
C ILE A 153 -7.34 -29.41 -18.31
N LEU A 154 -7.22 -29.65 -17.01
CA LEU A 154 -8.27 -30.26 -16.21
C LEU A 154 -9.50 -29.33 -16.16
N PRO A 155 -10.71 -29.87 -16.00
CA PRO A 155 -11.89 -29.06 -15.73
C PRO A 155 -11.68 -28.20 -14.47
N PRO A 156 -12.31 -27.01 -14.39
CA PRO A 156 -12.12 -26.11 -13.26
C PRO A 156 -12.49 -26.78 -11.93
N ASN A 157 -11.52 -26.90 -11.05
CA ASN A 157 -11.70 -27.35 -9.66
C ASN A 157 -11.87 -26.12 -8.76
N LEU A 158 -12.79 -26.19 -7.80
CA LEU A 158 -13.03 -25.11 -6.83
C LEU A 158 -11.95 -25.08 -5.72
N GLN A 159 -11.13 -26.12 -5.60
CA GLN A 159 -9.89 -26.10 -4.83
C GLN A 159 -8.80 -25.34 -5.60
N VAL A 160 -8.15 -24.37 -4.95
CA VAL A 160 -7.07 -23.59 -5.59
C VAL A 160 -5.86 -24.50 -5.72
N GLN A 161 -5.53 -24.88 -6.95
CA GLN A 161 -4.36 -25.72 -7.20
C GLN A 161 -3.09 -24.99 -6.76
N LEU A 162 -2.21 -25.72 -6.05
CA LEU A 162 -0.90 -25.22 -5.62
C LEU A 162 -0.09 -24.65 -6.80
N TYR A 163 -0.17 -25.29 -7.97
CA TYR A 163 0.59 -24.91 -9.17
C TYR A 163 -0.06 -23.81 -10.03
N GLN A 164 -1.38 -23.55 -9.92
CA GLN A 164 -2.04 -22.64 -10.87
C GLN A 164 -1.75 -21.16 -10.64
N ILE A 165 -1.22 -20.80 -9.46
CA ILE A 165 -0.80 -19.43 -9.15
C ILE A 165 0.51 -19.53 -8.37
N ALA A 166 1.60 -19.81 -9.08
CA ALA A 166 2.93 -19.52 -8.55
C ALA A 166 3.14 -17.99 -8.56
N ASP A 167 2.44 -17.30 -7.65
CA ASP A 167 2.89 -15.99 -7.17
C ASP A 167 4.22 -16.24 -6.45
N LEU A 168 5.32 -16.35 -7.21
CA LEU A 168 6.73 -16.28 -6.81
C LEU A 168 6.95 -16.64 -5.33
N GLU A 169 6.89 -17.93 -4.96
CA GLU A 169 6.71 -18.39 -3.57
C GLU A 169 7.96 -18.23 -2.66
N GLU A 170 8.39 -17.00 -2.41
CA GLU A 170 9.14 -16.64 -1.21
C GLU A 170 8.46 -15.44 -0.51
N VAL A 171 8.24 -15.54 0.80
CA VAL A 171 7.83 -14.39 1.62
C VAL A 171 8.91 -13.32 1.50
N PRO A 172 8.59 -12.00 1.38
CA PRO A 172 9.63 -10.98 1.28
C PRO A 172 10.62 -11.11 2.43
N HIS A 173 11.86 -11.49 2.09
CA HIS A 173 12.91 -11.78 3.05
C HIS A 173 13.17 -10.54 3.92
N GLY A 174 12.91 -10.66 5.23
CA GLY A 174 13.08 -9.57 6.20
C GLY A 174 11.79 -9.03 6.84
N ILE A 175 10.59 -9.41 6.38
CA ILE A 175 9.35 -9.05 7.12
C ILE A 175 9.23 -9.95 8.35
N LEU A 176 9.39 -9.36 9.55
CA LEU A 176 9.15 -10.02 10.82
C LEU A 176 7.64 -10.30 10.99
N ARG A 177 7.29 -11.56 11.25
CA ARG A 177 5.92 -11.96 11.56
C ARG A 177 5.50 -11.50 12.94
N GLN A 178 4.22 -11.22 13.11
CA GLN A 178 3.63 -10.89 14.40
C GLN A 178 3.70 -12.05 15.39
N ALA A 179 3.84 -11.69 16.67
CA ALA A 179 3.96 -12.63 17.78
C ALA A 179 2.66 -13.41 18.04
N LYS A 180 2.78 -14.55 18.73
CA LYS A 180 1.65 -15.37 19.21
C LYS A 180 1.39 -15.22 20.72
N THR A 181 2.23 -14.42 21.36
CA THR A 181 2.50 -14.29 22.80
C THR A 181 2.83 -12.82 23.05
N LEU A 182 2.49 -12.29 24.23
CA LEU A 182 2.73 -10.86 24.52
C LEU A 182 4.20 -10.60 24.86
N GLU A 183 4.91 -11.63 25.31
CA GLU A 183 6.33 -11.63 25.66
C GLU A 183 7.22 -11.41 24.43
N ASP A 184 6.86 -12.03 23.30
CA ASP A 184 7.58 -11.93 22.02
C ASP A 184 7.08 -10.75 21.15
N TYR A 185 6.17 -9.92 21.69
CA TYR A 185 5.52 -8.86 20.92
C TYR A 185 6.45 -7.68 20.61
N HIS A 186 6.45 -7.27 19.35
CA HIS A 186 7.12 -6.05 18.87
C HIS A 186 6.20 -5.26 17.95
N PHE A 187 6.09 -3.95 18.19
CA PHE A 187 5.28 -3.05 17.38
C PHE A 187 5.76 -3.03 15.92
N PRO A 188 4.91 -3.37 14.94
CA PRO A 188 5.29 -3.40 13.54
C PRO A 188 5.62 -1.99 13.03
N SER A 189 6.86 -1.73 12.63
CA SER A 189 7.25 -0.44 12.04
C SER A 189 7.98 -0.56 10.69
N HIS A 190 7.90 -1.73 10.04
CA HIS A 190 8.68 -2.02 8.82
C HIS A 190 8.18 -1.30 7.55
N ARG A 191 6.99 -0.69 7.60
CA ARG A 191 6.41 0.18 6.55
C ARG A 191 5.94 1.53 7.09
N LEU A 192 6.30 1.87 8.33
CA LEU A 192 5.99 3.18 8.90
C LEU A 192 7.00 4.20 8.36
N ALA A 193 6.54 5.22 7.64
CA ALA A 193 7.43 6.25 7.10
C ALA A 193 8.15 7.00 8.24
N THR A 194 9.47 7.10 8.15
CA THR A 194 10.33 7.72 9.18
C THR A 194 10.45 9.24 9.03
N THR A 195 10.13 9.75 7.84
CA THR A 195 10.31 11.14 7.44
C THR A 195 9.13 11.58 6.57
N MET A 196 8.63 12.79 6.78
CA MET A 196 7.57 13.39 5.96
C MET A 196 8.08 13.85 4.58
N LEU A 197 7.20 13.83 3.60
CA LEU A 197 7.43 14.37 2.26
C LEU A 197 7.00 15.84 2.16
N ASP A 198 6.01 16.28 2.93
CA ASP A 198 5.46 17.64 2.89
C ASP A 198 5.41 18.28 4.28
N ASP A 199 6.39 19.15 4.56
CA ASP A 199 6.49 19.90 5.81
C ASP A 199 5.32 20.91 6.03
N SER A 200 4.41 21.09 5.07
CA SER A 200 3.17 21.87 5.25
C SER A 200 1.98 21.03 5.77
N LYS A 201 2.12 19.70 5.78
CA LYS A 201 1.09 18.74 6.20
C LYS A 201 1.33 18.21 7.63
N HIS A 202 0.33 17.51 8.15
CA HIS A 202 0.35 16.85 9.44
C HIS A 202 0.45 15.32 9.25
N PRO A 203 1.34 14.60 9.95
CA PRO A 203 1.47 13.17 9.76
C PRO A 203 0.27 12.41 10.37
N LEU A 204 -0.25 11.43 9.63
CA LEU A 204 -1.45 10.67 9.97
C LEU A 204 -1.20 9.16 9.85
N VAL A 205 -1.63 8.42 10.87
CA VAL A 205 -1.73 6.95 10.87
C VAL A 205 -3.19 6.52 10.88
N ILE A 206 -3.51 5.56 10.02
CA ILE A 206 -4.84 4.99 9.88
C ILE A 206 -4.88 3.61 10.56
N VAL A 207 -5.85 3.37 11.44
CA VAL A 207 -6.01 2.09 12.16
C VAL A 207 -7.39 1.52 11.88
N ALA A 208 -7.48 0.31 11.32
CA ALA A 208 -8.74 -0.43 11.20
C ALA A 208 -8.80 -1.55 12.26
N CYS A 209 -9.68 -1.39 13.24
CA CYS A 209 -9.95 -2.43 14.25
C CYS A 209 -11.08 -3.33 13.76
N GLY A 210 -10.92 -4.65 13.80
CA GLY A 210 -11.89 -5.54 13.14
C GLY A 210 -11.78 -7.02 13.48
N SER A 211 -12.84 -7.76 13.11
CA SER A 211 -12.81 -9.22 13.19
C SER A 211 -11.86 -9.83 12.16
N PHE A 212 -11.90 -9.40 10.90
CA PHE A 212 -11.09 -9.96 9.79
C PHE A 212 -11.14 -11.49 9.73
N SER A 213 -12.36 -12.03 9.76
CA SER A 213 -12.66 -13.46 9.86
C SER A 213 -13.44 -13.96 8.63
N PRO A 214 -12.80 -14.10 7.45
CA PRO A 214 -11.42 -13.73 7.11
C PRO A 214 -11.26 -12.24 6.68
N ILE A 215 -10.06 -11.80 6.29
CA ILE A 215 -9.88 -10.54 5.55
C ILE A 215 -10.32 -10.70 4.08
N THR A 216 -10.83 -9.63 3.46
CA THR A 216 -11.31 -9.61 2.06
C THR A 216 -10.76 -8.41 1.28
N TYR A 217 -10.93 -8.38 -0.04
CA TYR A 217 -10.54 -7.21 -0.84
C TYR A 217 -11.29 -5.92 -0.47
N LEU A 218 -12.49 -6.00 0.11
CA LEU A 218 -13.20 -4.81 0.60
C LEU A 218 -12.41 -4.10 1.71
N HIS A 219 -11.86 -4.86 2.66
CA HIS A 219 -11.04 -4.30 3.75
C HIS A 219 -9.79 -3.59 3.21
N LEU A 220 -9.09 -4.22 2.24
CA LEU A 220 -7.96 -3.60 1.54
C LEU A 220 -8.40 -2.31 0.82
N ARG A 221 -9.54 -2.33 0.12
CA ARG A 221 -10.04 -1.15 -0.62
C ARG A 221 -10.49 -0.01 0.31
N MET A 222 -10.94 -0.28 1.54
CA MET A 222 -11.28 0.78 2.50
C MET A 222 -10.09 1.69 2.83
N PHE A 223 -8.89 1.12 2.97
CA PHE A 223 -7.67 1.91 3.20
C PHE A 223 -7.33 2.79 2.01
N GLU A 224 -7.43 2.27 0.79
CA GLU A 224 -7.16 3.03 -0.43
C GLU A 224 -8.21 4.15 -0.64
N MET A 225 -9.50 3.89 -0.39
CA MET A 225 -10.54 4.93 -0.44
C MET A 225 -10.33 6.02 0.62
N ALA A 226 -9.82 5.65 1.80
CA ALA A 226 -9.47 6.62 2.83
C ALA A 226 -8.23 7.44 2.43
N LEU A 227 -7.21 6.81 1.85
CA LEU A 227 -6.02 7.47 1.34
C LEU A 227 -6.38 8.48 0.23
N ASP A 228 -7.18 8.07 -0.76
CA ASP A 228 -7.70 8.93 -1.84
C ASP A 228 -8.36 10.20 -1.25
N ALA A 229 -9.32 10.02 -0.33
CA ALA A 229 -10.06 11.12 0.28
C ALA A 229 -9.19 12.02 1.19
N ILE A 230 -8.23 11.46 1.92
CA ILE A 230 -7.29 12.21 2.76
C ILE A 230 -6.39 13.11 1.90
N LEU A 231 -5.86 12.56 0.79
CA LEU A 231 -4.97 13.28 -0.11
C LEU A 231 -5.67 14.44 -0.84
N GLU A 232 -6.93 14.24 -1.24
CA GLU A 232 -7.74 15.26 -1.92
C GLU A 232 -8.27 16.34 -0.97
N GLN A 233 -8.80 15.94 0.21
CA GLN A 233 -9.68 16.81 0.99
C GLN A 233 -9.02 17.40 2.23
N THR A 234 -7.81 16.99 2.61
CA THR A 234 -7.22 17.34 3.91
C THR A 234 -5.75 17.75 3.85
N ARG A 235 -5.27 18.38 4.92
CA ARG A 235 -3.85 18.69 5.14
C ARG A 235 -3.08 17.61 5.91
N PHE A 236 -3.47 16.34 5.75
CA PHE A 236 -2.76 15.20 6.31
C PHE A 236 -1.87 14.51 5.27
N GLU A 237 -0.75 13.94 5.74
CA GLU A 237 0.11 13.03 5.01
C GLU A 237 0.04 11.66 5.68
N VAL A 238 -0.40 10.63 4.96
CA VAL A 238 -0.52 9.28 5.51
C VAL A 238 0.86 8.62 5.57
N ILE A 239 1.33 8.35 6.79
CA ILE A 239 2.66 7.77 7.03
C ILE A 239 2.63 6.24 7.25
N GLY A 240 1.45 5.64 7.37
CA GLY A 240 1.26 4.21 7.57
C GLY A 240 -0.18 3.82 7.92
N GLY A 241 -0.52 2.56 7.65
CA GLY A 241 -1.84 1.99 7.98
C GLY A 241 -1.72 0.65 8.69
N TYR A 242 -2.63 0.38 9.64
CA TYR A 242 -2.60 -0.82 10.47
C TYR A 242 -3.95 -1.53 10.52
N TYR A 243 -3.93 -2.84 10.28
CA TYR A 243 -4.97 -3.75 10.75
C TYR A 243 -4.71 -4.11 12.20
N SER A 244 -5.73 -3.97 13.06
CA SER A 244 -5.75 -4.48 14.43
C SER A 244 -6.81 -5.58 14.55
N PRO A 245 -6.46 -6.87 14.41
CA PRO A 245 -7.41 -7.96 14.56
C PRO A 245 -7.80 -8.16 16.02
N VAL A 246 -9.10 -8.28 16.28
CA VAL A 246 -9.62 -8.44 17.64
C VAL A 246 -9.09 -9.67 18.39
N SER A 247 -9.03 -9.60 19.71
CA SER A 247 -8.80 -10.76 20.59
C SER A 247 -9.80 -11.90 20.33
N SER A 248 -9.36 -13.16 20.51
CA SER A 248 -10.26 -14.33 20.43
C SER A 248 -11.31 -14.35 21.55
N ASN A 249 -11.13 -13.51 22.57
CA ASN A 249 -12.11 -13.32 23.65
C ASN A 249 -13.39 -12.63 23.19
N TYR A 250 -13.37 -11.95 22.04
CA TYR A 250 -14.56 -11.46 21.36
C TYR A 250 -15.32 -12.66 20.79
N LYS A 251 -16.28 -13.24 21.55
CA LYS A 251 -16.96 -14.49 21.20
C LYS A 251 -18.07 -14.32 20.15
N LYS A 252 -17.83 -13.46 19.15
CA LYS A 252 -18.64 -13.40 17.93
C LYS A 252 -18.67 -14.79 17.28
N GLN A 253 -19.87 -15.29 17.00
CA GLN A 253 -20.01 -16.63 16.42
C GLN A 253 -19.39 -16.65 15.01
N GLY A 254 -18.69 -17.75 14.68
CA GLY A 254 -17.92 -17.88 13.44
C GLY A 254 -16.54 -17.18 13.45
N LEU A 255 -16.10 -16.59 14.56
CA LEU A 255 -14.77 -15.99 14.67
C LEU A 255 -13.68 -17.08 14.71
N ALA A 256 -12.77 -17.06 13.74
CA ALA A 256 -11.59 -17.92 13.76
C ALA A 256 -10.60 -17.51 14.88
N PRO A 257 -9.73 -18.43 15.36
CA PRO A 257 -8.68 -18.09 16.32
C PRO A 257 -7.81 -16.90 15.86
N ALA A 258 -7.49 -15.99 16.77
CA ALA A 258 -6.78 -14.73 16.48
C ALA A 258 -5.51 -14.94 15.63
N HIS A 259 -4.67 -15.91 15.98
CA HIS A 259 -3.42 -16.18 15.26
C HIS A 259 -3.63 -16.55 13.78
N HIS A 260 -4.76 -17.18 13.42
CA HIS A 260 -5.10 -17.41 12.01
C HIS A 260 -5.50 -16.11 11.32
N ARG A 261 -6.30 -15.26 12.00
CA ARG A 261 -6.79 -13.98 11.45
C ARG A 261 -5.66 -12.97 11.26
N VAL A 262 -4.79 -12.81 12.25
CA VAL A 262 -3.52 -12.07 12.14
C VAL A 262 -2.74 -12.58 10.92
N ARG A 263 -2.53 -13.90 10.79
CA ARG A 263 -1.76 -14.44 9.65
C ARG A 263 -2.44 -14.23 8.29
N MET A 264 -3.78 -14.26 8.23
CA MET A 264 -4.52 -13.92 7.01
C MET A 264 -4.39 -12.44 6.65
N CYS A 265 -4.42 -11.53 7.63
CA CYS A 265 -4.13 -10.11 7.42
C CYS A 265 -2.69 -9.89 6.91
N GLU A 266 -1.70 -10.57 7.49
CA GLU A 266 -0.31 -10.52 7.03
C GLU A 266 -0.21 -10.99 5.57
N LEU A 267 -0.74 -12.17 5.26
CA LEU A 267 -0.73 -12.76 3.91
C LEU A 267 -1.47 -11.91 2.87
N ALA A 268 -2.46 -11.11 3.29
CA ALA A 268 -3.12 -10.14 2.43
C ALA A 268 -2.22 -8.93 2.15
N CYS A 269 -1.54 -8.38 3.16
CA CYS A 269 -0.77 -7.13 3.04
C CYS A 269 0.68 -7.33 2.57
N GLU A 270 1.31 -8.48 2.84
CA GLU A 270 2.74 -8.76 2.63
C GLU A 270 3.21 -8.45 1.20
N ARG A 271 2.35 -8.64 0.18
CA ARG A 271 2.70 -8.47 -1.24
C ARG A 271 1.86 -7.46 -2.02
N THR A 272 0.69 -7.06 -1.51
CA THR A 272 -0.23 -6.18 -2.26
C THR A 272 -0.16 -4.72 -1.82
N SER A 273 0.56 -4.40 -0.75
CA SER A 273 0.67 -3.04 -0.22
C SER A 273 2.11 -2.71 0.19
N SER A 274 2.48 -1.45 0.00
CA SER A 274 3.73 -0.85 0.45
C SER A 274 3.65 -0.19 1.83
N TRP A 275 2.44 0.10 2.33
CA TRP A 275 2.20 0.99 3.48
C TRP A 275 1.33 0.40 4.60
N LEU A 276 0.65 -0.72 4.32
CA LEU A 276 -0.20 -1.43 5.28
C LEU A 276 0.59 -2.47 6.08
N MET A 277 0.32 -2.52 7.38
CA MET A 277 0.88 -3.42 8.38
C MET A 277 -0.24 -4.08 9.20
N VAL A 278 0.13 -5.06 10.03
CA VAL A 278 -0.78 -5.76 10.93
C VAL A 278 -0.18 -5.74 12.32
N ASP A 279 -0.89 -5.19 13.30
CA ASP A 279 -0.51 -5.20 14.71
C ASP A 279 -1.32 -6.29 15.43
N ALA A 280 -0.63 -7.23 16.06
CA ALA A 280 -1.27 -8.30 16.84
C ALA A 280 -1.57 -7.90 18.30
N TRP A 281 -1.16 -6.73 18.79
CA TRP A 281 -1.25 -6.36 20.21
C TRP A 281 -2.63 -6.56 20.83
N GLU A 282 -3.68 -6.07 20.17
CA GLU A 282 -5.07 -6.25 20.61
C GLU A 282 -5.44 -7.73 20.70
N SER A 283 -5.01 -8.50 19.70
CA SER A 283 -5.31 -9.93 19.55
C SER A 283 -4.69 -10.80 20.65
N LEU A 284 -3.57 -10.32 21.21
CA LEU A 284 -2.77 -10.96 22.26
C LEU A 284 -3.26 -10.63 23.69
N GLN A 285 -4.17 -9.68 23.85
CA GLN A 285 -4.69 -9.33 25.17
C GLN A 285 -5.52 -10.46 25.78
N PRO A 286 -5.37 -10.74 27.10
CA PRO A 286 -6.03 -11.85 27.79
C PRO A 286 -7.54 -11.64 27.98
N LYS A 287 -8.06 -10.46 27.64
CA LYS A 287 -9.49 -10.11 27.63
C LYS A 287 -9.82 -9.40 26.30
N TYR A 288 -11.10 -9.12 26.07
CA TYR A 288 -11.48 -8.17 25.03
C TYR A 288 -10.94 -6.77 25.39
N THR A 289 -10.51 -6.02 24.37
CA THR A 289 -9.93 -4.69 24.52
C THR A 289 -10.80 -3.68 23.81
N ARG A 290 -11.20 -2.63 24.53
CA ARG A 290 -12.03 -1.54 23.99
C ARG A 290 -11.24 -0.76 22.93
N THR A 291 -11.88 -0.34 21.84
CA THR A 291 -11.22 0.36 20.73
C THR A 291 -10.47 1.62 21.16
N ALA A 292 -10.95 2.35 22.18
CA ALA A 292 -10.25 3.50 22.75
C ALA A 292 -8.83 3.14 23.26
N LEU A 293 -8.68 1.99 23.93
CA LEU A 293 -7.38 1.51 24.44
C LEU A 293 -6.45 1.03 23.32
N VAL A 294 -7.01 0.52 22.22
CA VAL A 294 -6.24 0.17 21.02
C VAL A 294 -5.62 1.43 20.40
N LEU A 295 -6.40 2.52 20.29
CA LEU A 295 -5.88 3.81 19.81
C LEU A 295 -4.88 4.45 20.80
N ASP A 296 -5.07 4.27 22.10
CA ASP A 296 -4.09 4.65 23.14
C ASP A 296 -2.76 3.90 22.96
N HIS A 297 -2.78 2.60 22.67
CA HIS A 297 -1.59 1.80 22.38
C HIS A 297 -0.84 2.32 21.14
N PHE A 298 -1.53 2.56 20.02
CA PHE A 298 -0.89 3.17 18.84
C PHE A 298 -0.27 4.54 19.15
N ASN A 299 -0.93 5.37 19.98
CA ASN A 299 -0.37 6.65 20.42
C ASN A 299 0.87 6.47 21.31
N GLN A 300 0.86 5.49 22.21
CA GLN A 300 1.99 5.17 23.07
C GLN A 300 3.19 4.69 22.24
N GLU A 301 3.00 3.83 21.25
CA GLU A 301 4.08 3.32 20.38
C GLU A 301 4.65 4.40 19.44
N ILE A 302 3.79 5.21 18.82
CA ILE A 302 4.21 6.16 17.78
C ILE A 302 4.62 7.51 18.37
N ASN A 303 3.80 8.10 19.25
CA ASN A 303 4.05 9.45 19.77
C ASN A 303 4.90 9.43 21.03
N VAL A 304 4.66 8.51 21.97
CA VAL A 304 5.37 8.53 23.26
C VAL A 304 6.72 7.80 23.19
N LYS A 305 6.77 6.57 22.68
CA LYS A 305 8.01 5.78 22.59
C LYS A 305 8.95 6.23 21.47
N ARG A 306 8.41 6.65 20.32
CA ARG A 306 9.21 7.07 19.14
C ARG A 306 9.32 8.59 18.96
N GLY A 307 8.47 9.38 19.63
CA GLY A 307 8.47 10.84 19.56
C GLY A 307 7.81 11.41 18.30
N GLY A 308 7.00 10.63 17.57
CA GLY A 308 6.44 11.01 16.28
C GLY A 308 7.41 10.80 15.10
N ILE A 309 7.17 11.52 14.00
CA ILE A 309 7.91 11.41 12.72
C ILE A 309 8.73 12.67 12.44
N THR A 310 9.84 12.49 11.73
CA THR A 310 10.80 13.55 11.37
C THR A 310 10.31 14.35 10.15
N THR A 311 10.44 15.67 10.16
CA THR A 311 10.23 16.52 8.96
C THR A 311 11.50 16.55 8.09
N LYS A 312 11.43 17.12 6.88
CA LYS A 312 12.63 17.35 6.06
C LYS A 312 13.65 18.25 6.77
N ASN A 313 13.16 19.18 7.60
CA ASN A 313 13.98 20.07 8.42
C ASN A 313 14.56 19.42 9.69
N GLY A 314 14.30 18.13 9.95
CA GLY A 314 14.84 17.41 11.11
C GLY A 314 14.05 17.58 12.42
N GLU A 315 12.96 18.36 12.41
CA GLU A 315 12.07 18.50 13.57
C GLU A 315 11.20 17.24 13.72
N LYS A 316 10.80 16.90 14.96
CA LYS A 316 9.81 15.84 15.19
C LYS A 316 8.40 16.40 15.28
N ARG A 317 7.48 15.83 14.52
CA ARG A 317 6.04 16.10 14.59
C ARG A 317 5.27 14.90 15.11
N LEU A 318 4.37 15.18 16.04
CA LEU A 318 3.46 14.19 16.60
C LEU A 318 2.41 13.79 15.55
N VAL A 319 2.09 12.50 15.53
CA VAL A 319 1.26 11.82 14.54
C VAL A 319 -0.18 11.78 14.99
N LYS A 320 -1.12 12.22 14.15
CA LYS A 320 -2.54 12.00 14.39
C LYS A 320 -2.85 10.54 14.09
N ILE A 321 -3.65 9.90 14.95
CA ILE A 321 -4.14 8.55 14.72
C ILE A 321 -5.64 8.65 14.50
N MET A 322 -6.17 7.95 13.49
CA MET A 322 -7.60 7.92 13.20
C MET A 322 -8.09 6.50 12.97
N LEU A 323 -9.29 6.20 13.48
CA LEU A 323 -9.98 4.93 13.30
C LEU A 323 -10.62 4.88 11.91
N LEU A 324 -10.29 3.88 11.09
CA LEU A 324 -10.97 3.58 9.84
C LEU A 324 -12.04 2.52 10.06
N ALA A 325 -13.27 2.81 9.60
CA ALA A 325 -14.42 1.91 9.75
C ALA A 325 -15.44 2.05 8.61
N GLY A 326 -16.37 1.10 8.54
CA GLY A 326 -17.56 1.18 7.69
C GLY A 326 -18.71 1.92 8.37
N GLY A 327 -19.78 2.17 7.62
CA GLY A 327 -21.05 2.72 8.14
C GLY A 327 -21.68 1.85 9.25
N ASP A 328 -21.50 0.54 9.18
CA ASP A 328 -21.91 -0.43 10.19
C ASP A 328 -21.36 -0.13 11.60
N LEU A 329 -20.07 0.24 11.71
CA LEU A 329 -19.47 0.54 13.00
C LEU A 329 -20.03 1.83 13.59
N ILE A 330 -20.16 2.90 12.79
CA ILE A 330 -20.64 4.18 13.30
C ILE A 330 -22.11 4.09 13.74
N GLU A 331 -22.93 3.32 13.01
CA GLU A 331 -24.30 2.99 13.45
C GLU A 331 -24.30 2.27 14.82
N SER A 332 -23.42 1.28 15.02
CA SER A 332 -23.30 0.58 16.32
C SER A 332 -22.89 1.50 17.47
N MET A 333 -22.19 2.62 17.19
CA MET A 333 -21.80 3.61 18.20
C MET A 333 -22.97 4.46 18.71
N GLY A 334 -24.11 4.46 18.02
CA GLY A 334 -25.34 5.11 18.50
C GLY A 334 -26.34 4.14 19.15
N GLU A 335 -26.05 2.84 19.19
CA GLU A 335 -26.92 1.90 19.91
C GLU A 335 -26.74 2.10 21.44
N PRO A 336 -27.83 2.37 22.19
CA PRO A 336 -27.75 2.62 23.63
C PRO A 336 -27.10 1.47 24.38
N ASP A 337 -26.32 1.80 25.41
CA ASP A 337 -25.66 0.82 26.28
C ASP A 337 -24.63 -0.11 25.59
N VAL A 338 -24.26 0.12 24.32
CA VAL A 338 -23.22 -0.65 23.59
C VAL A 338 -21.82 -0.05 23.79
N TRP A 339 -21.69 1.27 23.67
CA TRP A 339 -20.43 2.01 23.84
C TRP A 339 -20.52 2.94 25.04
N ALA A 340 -19.39 3.13 25.74
CA ALA A 340 -19.33 4.10 26.83
C ALA A 340 -19.16 5.52 26.26
N ASP A 341 -19.95 6.49 26.72
CA ASP A 341 -19.85 7.89 26.29
C ASP A 341 -18.42 8.45 26.41
N LEU A 342 -17.72 8.09 27.50
CA LEU A 342 -16.31 8.44 27.72
C LEU A 342 -15.39 7.93 26.59
N ASP A 343 -15.66 6.72 26.07
CA ASP A 343 -14.91 6.15 24.94
C ASP A 343 -15.28 6.83 23.63
N LEU A 344 -16.55 7.18 23.42
CA LEU A 344 -16.98 7.93 22.24
C LEU A 344 -16.33 9.32 22.20
N HIS A 345 -16.35 10.06 23.31
CA HIS A 345 -15.63 11.33 23.44
C HIS A 345 -14.11 11.16 23.26
N HIS A 346 -13.52 10.05 23.69
CA HIS A 346 -12.08 9.79 23.55
C HIS A 346 -11.69 9.45 22.10
N ILE A 347 -12.40 8.51 21.47
CA ILE A 347 -12.19 8.08 20.08
C ILE A 347 -12.48 9.24 19.12
N LEU A 348 -13.65 9.86 19.23
CA LEU A 348 -14.09 10.88 18.27
C LEU A 348 -13.48 12.26 18.57
N GLY A 349 -13.30 12.63 19.84
CA GLY A 349 -12.76 13.93 20.22
C GLY A 349 -11.25 14.05 20.12
N LYS A 350 -10.48 13.02 20.53
CA LYS A 350 -9.00 13.10 20.56
C LYS A 350 -8.36 12.53 19.29
N TYR A 351 -8.82 11.38 18.82
CA TYR A 351 -8.26 10.70 17.65
C TYR A 351 -8.94 11.18 16.37
N GLY A 352 -10.19 10.78 16.18
CA GLY A 352 -10.98 11.03 14.98
C GLY A 352 -11.25 9.76 14.19
N CYS A 353 -12.16 9.83 13.23
CA CYS A 353 -12.66 8.68 12.49
C CYS A 353 -12.76 8.93 10.98
N LEU A 354 -12.50 7.89 10.20
CA LEU A 354 -12.63 7.82 8.75
C LEU A 354 -13.73 6.80 8.48
N ILE A 355 -14.91 7.25 8.05
CA ILE A 355 -16.08 6.39 7.84
C ILE A 355 -16.31 6.20 6.36
N VAL A 356 -16.23 4.96 5.88
CA VAL A 356 -16.63 4.58 4.53
C VAL A 356 -18.15 4.33 4.50
N GLU A 357 -18.87 5.21 3.83
CA GLU A 357 -20.33 5.16 3.63
C GLU A 357 -20.68 3.99 2.69
N ARG A 358 -21.42 2.98 3.20
CA ARG A 358 -21.90 1.82 2.43
C ARG A 358 -23.28 2.11 1.82
N THR A 359 -23.69 1.30 0.84
CA THR A 359 -25.00 1.41 0.20
C THR A 359 -26.12 1.26 1.24
N GLY A 360 -26.95 2.31 1.40
CA GLY A 360 -28.12 2.29 2.28
C GLY A 360 -27.95 2.94 3.66
N SER A 361 -26.73 3.30 4.08
CA SER A 361 -26.47 4.00 5.35
C SER A 361 -26.27 5.51 5.11
N ASP A 362 -27.21 6.37 5.53
CA ASP A 362 -26.97 7.83 5.55
C ASP A 362 -26.21 8.22 6.82
N VAL A 363 -24.88 8.13 6.74
CA VAL A 363 -23.97 8.50 7.84
C VAL A 363 -24.13 9.97 8.23
N ARG A 364 -24.44 10.89 7.29
CA ARG A 364 -24.59 12.31 7.61
C ARG A 364 -25.83 12.57 8.44
N LEU A 365 -26.96 11.93 8.10
CA LEU A 365 -28.18 12.01 8.90
C LEU A 365 -27.98 11.41 10.29
N PHE A 366 -27.27 10.28 10.40
CA PHE A 366 -26.94 9.65 11.68
C PHE A 366 -26.05 10.54 12.56
N LEU A 367 -25.01 11.18 12.00
CA LEU A 367 -24.17 12.14 12.72
C LEU A 367 -24.94 13.39 13.19
N LEU A 368 -26.10 13.70 12.61
CA LEU A 368 -27.00 14.77 13.05
C LEU A 368 -27.96 14.33 14.16
N SER A 369 -28.25 13.03 14.31
CA SER A 369 -29.25 12.53 15.27
C SER A 369 -28.70 12.09 16.62
N HIS A 370 -27.38 12.16 16.85
CA HIS A 370 -26.75 11.76 18.12
C HIS A 370 -25.78 12.85 18.62
N ASP A 371 -25.94 13.28 19.88
CA ASP A 371 -25.29 14.48 20.43
C ASP A 371 -23.76 14.41 20.41
N ILE A 372 -23.15 13.30 20.86
CA ILE A 372 -21.68 13.13 20.90
C ILE A 372 -21.09 13.10 19.47
N MET A 373 -21.79 12.46 18.53
CA MET A 373 -21.41 12.38 17.12
C MET A 373 -21.45 13.77 16.49
N TYR A 374 -22.49 14.54 16.80
CA TYR A 374 -22.63 15.91 16.34
C TYR A 374 -21.55 16.81 16.94
N GLU A 375 -21.26 16.71 18.24
CA GLU A 375 -20.20 17.47 18.91
C GLU A 375 -18.85 17.28 18.18
N HIS A 376 -18.45 16.01 17.99
CA HIS A 376 -17.14 15.64 17.42
C HIS A 376 -17.13 15.53 15.90
N ARG A 377 -18.22 15.88 15.19
CA ARG A 377 -18.38 15.74 13.73
C ARG A 377 -17.25 16.33 12.89
N ARG A 378 -16.57 17.36 13.37
CA ARG A 378 -15.41 17.99 12.68
C ARG A 378 -14.13 17.13 12.72
N ASN A 379 -14.13 16.05 13.48
CA ASN A 379 -13.05 15.06 13.56
C ASN A 379 -13.44 13.73 12.89
N ILE A 380 -14.53 13.72 12.12
CA ILE A 380 -15.05 12.57 11.37
C ILE A 380 -15.04 12.93 9.88
N LEU A 381 -14.33 12.15 9.05
CA LEU A 381 -14.36 12.26 7.59
C LEU A 381 -15.26 11.17 7.02
N VAL A 382 -16.34 11.56 6.34
CA VAL A 382 -17.28 10.64 5.68
C VAL A 382 -16.90 10.49 4.21
N ILE A 383 -16.41 9.30 3.87
CA ILE A 383 -15.86 8.91 2.57
C ILE A 383 -16.94 8.17 1.79
N LYS A 384 -17.33 8.68 0.62
CA LYS A 384 -18.34 8.03 -0.23
C LYS A 384 -17.74 6.89 -1.04
N GLN A 385 -18.35 5.71 -0.96
CA GLN A 385 -18.01 4.59 -1.85
C GLN A 385 -18.55 4.84 -3.27
N LEU A 386 -17.70 5.25 -4.20
CA LEU A 386 -18.07 5.47 -5.60
C LEU A 386 -18.26 4.17 -6.40
N ILE A 387 -17.60 3.08 -5.99
CA ILE A 387 -17.69 1.76 -6.60
C ILE A 387 -18.17 0.77 -5.54
N TYR A 388 -19.44 0.37 -5.64
CA TYR A 388 -20.09 -0.54 -4.70
C TYR A 388 -19.51 -1.95 -4.79
N ASN A 389 -19.03 -2.47 -3.66
CA ASN A 389 -18.53 -3.83 -3.53
C ASN A 389 -18.89 -4.38 -2.15
N ASP A 390 -20.10 -4.91 -2.00
CA ASP A 390 -20.70 -5.24 -0.70
C ASP A 390 -20.38 -6.68 -0.24
N ILE A 391 -19.10 -6.94 0.02
CA ILE A 391 -18.60 -8.26 0.45
C ILE A 391 -18.75 -8.43 1.96
N SER A 392 -19.86 -9.06 2.35
CA SER A 392 -20.10 -9.55 3.72
C SER A 392 -19.17 -10.71 4.10
N LEU A 393 -18.55 -10.64 5.29
CA LEU A 393 -17.74 -11.74 5.82
C LEU A 393 -18.58 -12.99 6.07
N THR A 394 -19.81 -12.80 6.53
CA THR A 394 -20.75 -13.88 6.78
C THR A 394 -21.18 -14.57 5.48
N LYS A 395 -21.35 -13.83 4.37
CA LYS A 395 -21.53 -14.44 3.03
C LYS A 395 -20.28 -15.21 2.57
N ILE A 396 -19.07 -14.71 2.83
CA ILE A 396 -17.81 -15.42 2.51
C ILE A 396 -17.69 -16.74 3.27
N ARG A 397 -17.94 -16.77 4.59
CA ARG A 397 -17.91 -18.01 5.38
C ARG A 397 -18.99 -19.00 4.89
N LEU A 398 -20.18 -18.53 4.52
CA LEU A 398 -21.21 -19.39 3.91
C LEU A 398 -20.74 -20.02 2.59
N PHE A 399 -20.04 -19.26 1.73
CA PHE A 399 -19.55 -19.77 0.45
C PHE A 399 -18.53 -20.89 0.66
N ILE A 400 -17.58 -20.68 1.58
CA ILE A 400 -16.58 -21.70 1.97
C ILE A 400 -17.28 -22.97 2.51
N ARG A 401 -18.24 -22.83 3.43
CA ARG A 401 -19.02 -23.96 3.99
C ARG A 401 -19.79 -24.76 2.94
N ARG A 402 -20.24 -24.12 1.86
CA ARG A 402 -20.95 -24.75 0.74
C ARG A 402 -20.02 -25.27 -0.36
N GLY A 403 -18.70 -25.19 -0.18
CA GLY A 403 -17.72 -25.55 -1.20
C GLY A 403 -17.77 -24.66 -2.45
N MET A 404 -18.36 -23.46 -2.36
CA MET A 404 -18.46 -22.51 -3.46
C MET A 404 -17.18 -21.66 -3.56
N SER A 405 -16.82 -21.25 -4.77
CA SER A 405 -15.60 -20.45 -4.98
C SER A 405 -15.71 -19.08 -4.31
N VAL A 406 -14.63 -18.68 -3.65
CA VAL A 406 -14.42 -17.32 -3.11
C VAL A 406 -13.22 -16.63 -3.77
N GLN A 407 -12.77 -17.15 -4.92
CA GLN A 407 -11.73 -16.54 -5.73
C GLN A 407 -12.16 -15.13 -6.17
N TYR A 408 -11.21 -14.20 -6.23
CA TYR A 408 -11.43 -12.76 -6.51
C TYR A 408 -12.22 -11.99 -5.45
N LEU A 409 -12.72 -12.64 -4.38
CA LEU A 409 -13.31 -11.98 -3.20
C LEU A 409 -12.29 -11.82 -2.05
N LEU A 410 -11.26 -12.68 -2.02
CA LEU A 410 -10.11 -12.61 -1.11
C LEU A 410 -8.79 -12.78 -1.91
N PRO A 411 -7.65 -12.32 -1.37
CA PRO A 411 -6.33 -12.65 -1.92
C PRO A 411 -6.08 -14.16 -1.97
N ASN A 412 -5.42 -14.64 -3.04
CA ASN A 412 -5.14 -16.07 -3.25
C ASN A 412 -4.34 -16.70 -2.09
N SER A 413 -3.42 -15.92 -1.49
CA SER A 413 -2.65 -16.30 -0.30
C SER A 413 -3.55 -16.62 0.90
N VAL A 414 -4.62 -15.85 1.10
CA VAL A 414 -5.62 -16.06 2.16
C VAL A 414 -6.48 -17.28 1.85
N ILE A 415 -6.91 -17.47 0.60
CA ILE A 415 -7.71 -18.64 0.19
C ILE A 415 -6.92 -19.94 0.41
N ARG A 416 -5.64 -19.97 0.01
CA ARG A 416 -4.73 -21.09 0.29
C ARG A 416 -4.56 -21.36 1.79
N TYR A 417 -4.46 -20.30 2.59
CA TYR A 417 -4.34 -20.45 4.05
C TYR A 417 -5.61 -21.06 4.66
N ILE A 418 -6.79 -20.59 4.26
CA ILE A 418 -8.09 -21.13 4.67
C ILE A 418 -8.18 -22.62 4.32
N GLN A 419 -7.83 -23.00 3.08
CA GLN A 419 -7.85 -24.38 2.61
C GLN A 419 -6.82 -25.26 3.36
N LYS A 420 -5.60 -24.78 3.58
CA LYS A 420 -4.53 -25.51 4.29
C LYS A 420 -4.87 -25.82 5.75
N TYR A 421 -5.57 -24.91 6.42
CA TYR A 421 -5.94 -25.05 7.83
C TYR A 421 -7.42 -25.44 8.05
N ASN A 422 -8.15 -25.79 6.98
CA ASN A 422 -9.55 -26.21 7.03
C ASN A 422 -10.46 -25.23 7.82
N LEU A 423 -10.23 -23.93 7.63
CA LEU A 423 -10.96 -22.88 8.34
C LEU A 423 -12.37 -22.70 7.77
N TYR A 424 -13.31 -22.34 8.65
CA TYR A 424 -14.72 -22.04 8.31
C TYR A 424 -15.50 -23.20 7.69
N ILE A 425 -15.28 -24.44 8.15
CA ILE A 425 -16.06 -25.61 7.69
C ILE A 425 -17.29 -25.87 8.60
N ASP A 426 -17.18 -25.55 9.90
CA ASP A 426 -18.23 -25.81 10.90
C ASP A 426 -19.53 -25.02 10.68
N SER A 427 -20.67 -25.57 11.11
CA SER A 427 -21.98 -24.98 10.85
C SER A 427 -22.30 -23.75 11.71
N GLU A 428 -22.51 -22.59 11.08
CA GLU A 428 -23.08 -21.40 11.74
C GLU A 428 -24.63 -21.39 11.69
N PRO A 429 -25.33 -20.86 12.72
CA PRO A 429 -26.79 -20.72 12.73
C PRO A 429 -27.36 -19.89 11.56
N VAL A 430 -28.41 -20.41 10.92
CA VAL A 430 -29.04 -19.78 9.72
C VAL A 430 -29.50 -18.34 9.96
N LYS A 431 -30.00 -18.01 11.16
CA LYS A 431 -30.44 -16.65 11.52
C LYS A 431 -29.34 -15.59 11.40
N GLN A 432 -28.07 -15.96 11.55
CA GLN A 432 -26.94 -15.03 11.45
C GLN A 432 -26.53 -14.80 9.99
N VAL A 433 -26.66 -15.82 9.15
CA VAL A 433 -26.35 -15.75 7.71
C VAL A 433 -27.26 -14.77 6.96
N MET A 434 -28.47 -14.54 7.47
CA MET A 434 -29.47 -13.64 6.87
C MET A 434 -29.61 -12.30 7.59
N ASN A 435 -28.81 -12.04 8.65
CA ASN A 435 -28.84 -10.76 9.34
C ASN A 435 -27.76 -9.83 8.75
N GLU A 436 -28.16 -8.84 7.95
CA GLU A 436 -27.24 -7.97 7.22
C GLU A 436 -26.40 -7.05 8.13
N LYS A 437 -26.81 -6.88 9.40
CA LYS A 437 -26.07 -6.15 10.43
C LYS A 437 -24.95 -6.95 11.13
N ALA A 438 -24.69 -8.20 10.72
CA ALA A 438 -23.89 -9.15 11.52
C ALA A 438 -22.37 -9.17 11.25
N ASP A 439 -21.78 -8.22 10.50
CA ASP A 439 -20.36 -8.27 10.07
C ASP A 439 -19.35 -7.51 10.97
#